data_AF-A0A7K2AR45-F1
#
_entry.id   AF-A0A7K2AR45-F1
#
_cell.length_a   1.000
_cell.length_b   1.000
_cell.length_c   1.000
_cell.angle_alpha   90.00
_cell.angle_beta   90.00
_cell.angle_gamma   90.00
#
_symmetry.space_group_name_H-M   'P 1'
#
loop_
_entity.id
_entity.type
_entity.pdbx_description
1 polymer ?
#
loop_
_entity_poly.entity_id
_entity_poly.type
_entity_poly.pdbx_seq_one_letter_code
_entity_poly.pdbx_strand_id
1 'polypeptide(L)' 'HHAVGRMHRPDGYDRQRPELFAESVRAVKQRLDPNGILNPGVLIDP' A
#
# COMPACT_ATOMS: atom_id res chain seq x y z
N HIS A 1 -3.47 9.81 -13.18
CA HIS A 1 -4.81 9.26 -13.47
C HIS A 1 -4.79 7.73 -13.44
N HIS A 2 -3.73 7.08 -13.92
CA HIS A 2 -3.50 5.67 -13.63
C HIS A 2 -3.13 5.42 -12.16
N ALA A 3 -3.46 4.23 -11.66
CA ALA A 3 -3.12 3.77 -10.32
C ALA A 3 -1.66 3.28 -10.25
N VAL A 4 -1.10 3.21 -9.04
CA VAL A 4 0.23 2.65 -8.79
C VAL A 4 0.24 1.15 -9.13
N GLY A 5 -0.58 0.35 -8.46
CA GLY A 5 -0.63 -1.11 -8.64
C GLY A 5 0.69 -1.82 -8.24
N ARG A 6 0.75 -3.14 -8.45
CA ARG A 6 1.95 -3.95 -8.11
C ARG A 6 3.17 -3.58 -8.94
N MET A 7 2.96 -3.22 -10.21
CA MET A 7 4.04 -2.96 -11.16
C MET A 7 4.80 -1.67 -10.83
N HIS A 8 4.10 -0.58 -10.49
CA HIS A 8 4.76 0.72 -10.24
C HIS A 8 5.07 0.95 -8.75
N ARG A 9 4.76 -0.01 -7.87
CA ARG A 9 5.05 0.13 -6.44
C ARG A 9 6.55 0.09 -6.14
N PRO A 10 7.32 -0.95 -6.54
CA PRO A 10 8.70 -1.13 -6.09
C PRO A 10 9.63 0.01 -6.51
N ASP A 11 9.58 0.37 -7.79
CA ASP A 11 10.50 1.37 -8.36
C ASP A 11 9.94 2.80 -8.33
N GLY A 12 8.69 2.97 -7.90
CA GLY A 12 8.01 4.26 -7.83
C GLY A 12 7.53 4.58 -6.42
N TYR A 13 6.35 4.08 -6.06
CA TYR A 13 5.67 4.46 -4.83
C TYR A 13 6.47 4.16 -3.55
N ASP A 14 7.23 3.06 -3.49
CA ASP A 14 8.12 2.76 -2.35
C ASP A 14 9.25 3.77 -2.18
N ARG A 15 9.78 4.31 -3.28
CA ARG A 15 10.94 5.21 -3.26
C ARG A 15 10.58 6.69 -3.07
N GLN A 16 9.37 7.07 -3.46
CA GLN A 16 8.96 8.47 -3.57
C GLN A 16 8.06 8.94 -2.42
N ARG A 17 7.37 8.03 -1.73
CA ARG A 17 6.47 8.41 -0.63
C ARG A 17 7.25 8.71 0.65
N PRO A 18 6.78 9.65 1.49
CA PRO A 18 7.25 9.77 2.87
C PRO A 18 6.87 8.52 3.69
N GLU A 19 7.73 8.12 4.63
CA GLU A 19 7.48 6.91 5.44
C GLU A 19 6.22 7.02 6.30
N LEU A 20 5.98 8.17 6.92
CA LEU A 20 4.76 8.39 7.73
C LEU A 20 3.46 8.20 6.93
N PHE A 21 3.49 8.50 5.63
CA PHE A 21 2.35 8.25 4.76
C PHE A 21 2.11 6.74 4.58
N ALA A 22 3.19 5.97 4.41
CA ALA A 22 3.12 4.51 4.32
C ALA A 22 2.53 3.89 5.59
N GLU A 23 3.00 4.33 6.75
CA GLU A 23 2.50 3.90 8.07
C GLU A 23 1.00 4.19 8.23
N SER A 24 0.58 5.40 7.84
CA SER A 24 -0.83 5.80 7.92
C SER A 24 -1.72 4.88 7.07
N VAL A 25 -1.29 4.55 5.85
CA VAL A 25 -2.03 3.64 4.96
C VAL A 25 -2.05 2.22 5.52
N ARG A 26 -0.93 1.72 6.09
CA ARG A 26 -0.89 0.41 6.78
C ARG A 26 -1.88 0.35 7.94
N ALA A 27 -1.92 1.38 8.79
CA ALA A 27 -2.83 1.44 9.94
C ALA A 27 -4.30 1.41 9.52
N VAL A 28 -4.66 2.18 8.49
CA VAL A 28 -6.02 2.16 7.92
C VAL A 28 -6.35 0.77 7.36
N LYS A 29 -5.43 0.17 6.60
CA LYS A 29 -5.61 -1.17 6.02
C LYS A 29 -5.85 -2.22 7.11
N GLN A 30 -5.05 -2.21 8.17
CA GLN A 30 -5.19 -3.13 9.30
C GLN A 30 -6.54 -2.97 10.01
N ARG A 31 -7.03 -1.72 10.16
CA ARG A 31 -8.29 -1.45 10.83
C ARG A 31 -9.52 -1.87 10.03
N LEU A 32 -9.47 -1.71 8.70
CA LEU A 32 -10.62 -1.90 7.82
C LEU A 32 -10.65 -3.27 7.14
N ASP A 33 -9.50 -3.90 6.95
CA ASP A 33 -9.37 -5.23 6.36
C ASP A 33 -8.30 -6.06 7.11
N PRO A 34 -8.59 -6.43 8.37
CA PRO A 34 -7.64 -7.14 9.23
C PRO A 34 -7.24 -8.52 8.70
N ASN A 35 -8.03 -9.10 7.80
CA ASN A 35 -7.77 -10.39 7.18
C ASN A 35 -7.15 -10.27 5.78
N GLY A 36 -6.87 -9.04 5.30
CA GLY A 36 -6.18 -8.81 4.03
C GLY A 36 -6.92 -9.28 2.77
N ILE A 37 -8.25 -9.39 2.80
CA ILE A 37 -9.06 -9.95 1.70
C ILE A 37 -9.10 -9.00 0.50
N LEU A 38 -9.12 -7.69 0.74
CA LEU A 38 -9.32 -6.67 -0.29
C LEU A 38 -7.98 -6.28 -0.93
N ASN A 39 -7.69 -6.86 -2.09
CA ASN A 39 -6.50 -6.55 -2.91
C ASN A 39 -5.15 -6.79 -2.16
N PRO A 40 -4.88 -8.04 -1.72
CA PRO A 40 -3.64 -8.38 -1.01
C PRO A 40 -2.39 -8.10 -1.85
N GLY A 41 -1.34 -7.59 -1.19
CA GLY A 41 -0.02 -7.41 -1.79
C GLY A 41 0.06 -6.35 -2.88
N VAL A 42 -0.94 -5.45 -3.02
CA VAL A 42 -0.85 -4.36 -4.02
C VAL A 42 -0.02 -3.21 -3.47
N LEU A 43 -0.52 -2.56 -2.42
CA LEU A 43 0.14 -1.38 -1.83
C LEU A 43 0.80 -1.68 -0.49
N ILE A 44 0.23 -2.64 0.25
CA ILE A 44 0.74 -3.15 1.52
C ILE A 44 1.02 -4.63 1.32
N ASP A 45 2.13 -5.10 1.89
CA ASP A 45 2.51 -6.52 1.83
C ASP A 45 1.54 -7.37 2.68
N PRO A 46 1.37 -8.66 2.32
CA PRO A 46 0.49 -9.58 3.06
C PRO A 46 0.88 -9.73 4.54
#